data_AF-A0A9X3V2K3-F1
#
_entry.id   AF-A0A9X3V2K3-F1
#
_cell.length_a   1.000
_cell.length_b   1.000
_cell.length_c   1.000
_cell.angle_alpha   90.00
_cell.angle_beta   90.00
_cell.angle_gamma   90.00
#
_symmetry.space_group_name_H-M   'P 1'
#
loop_
_entity.id
_entity.type
_entity.pdbx_description
1 polymer ?
#
loop_
_entity_poly.entity_id
_entity_poly.type
_entity_poly.pdbx_seq_one_letter_code
_entity_poly.pdbx_strand_id
1 'polypeptide(L)'
;MSPLARAVLWSAAVLLASPAQPQPAAPASVAAPDRAAAAARPEEWLTIHGFPEVPDGDIVQINPTAQQWQNQITVDLRVSRSSLRTSYSKGLYRSYRGVALFDCAQRKGWYLSLQYFGEPLWQGPMTAQIDFKENEAPVTFAGIAGDPAGKLIRAACRKK
;
A
#
# COMPACT_ATOMS: atom_id res chain seq x y z
N MET A 1 5.53 -29.16 55.45
CA MET A 1 4.13 -28.76 55.76
C MET A 1 3.33 -28.81 54.46
N SER A 2 2.67 -29.95 54.19
CA SER A 2 1.48 -30.04 53.31
C SER A 2 0.24 -29.69 54.15
N PRO A 3 -0.96 -29.40 53.59
CA PRO A 3 -1.79 -30.35 52.82
C PRO A 3 -2.26 -29.79 51.44
N LEU A 4 -2.41 -30.62 50.40
CA LEU A 4 -3.64 -31.37 49.98
C LEU A 4 -4.82 -30.42 49.63
N ALA A 5 -5.10 -30.23 48.34
CA ALA A 5 -5.95 -31.07 47.48
C ALA A 5 -7.46 -30.86 47.69
N ARG A 6 -8.18 -30.56 46.60
CA ARG A 6 -9.49 -31.17 46.28
C ARG A 6 -9.96 -30.77 44.89
N ALA A 7 -10.00 -31.77 44.02
CA ALA A 7 -10.90 -31.82 42.88
C ALA A 7 -12.36 -31.89 43.38
N VAL A 8 -13.30 -31.76 42.44
CA VAL A 8 -14.41 -32.71 42.21
C VAL A 8 -15.73 -32.02 41.80
N LEU A 9 -16.30 -32.58 40.72
CA LEU A 9 -17.71 -32.73 40.32
C LEU A 9 -18.42 -31.70 39.43
N TRP A 10 -18.82 -32.25 38.28
CA TRP A 10 -19.98 -31.96 37.44
C TRP A 10 -21.25 -31.62 38.22
N SER A 11 -22.12 -30.83 37.59
CA SER A 11 -23.57 -30.90 37.80
C SER A 11 -24.33 -30.63 36.52
N ALA A 12 -25.36 -31.47 36.36
CA ALA A 12 -26.17 -31.69 35.18
C ALA A 12 -27.21 -30.58 34.93
N ALA A 13 -27.76 -30.64 33.71
CA ALA A 13 -28.84 -29.82 33.21
C ALA A 13 -30.11 -29.85 34.07
N VAL A 14 -30.80 -28.70 34.14
CA VAL A 14 -32.22 -28.62 34.46
C VAL A 14 -32.90 -27.78 33.38
N LEU A 15 -33.74 -28.46 32.59
CA LEU A 15 -34.76 -27.87 31.72
C LEU A 15 -35.89 -27.33 32.61
N LEU A 16 -36.15 -26.03 32.59
CA LEU A 16 -37.41 -25.47 33.08
C LEU A 16 -37.96 -24.46 32.07
N ALA A 17 -39.27 -24.62 31.86
CA ALA A 17 -40.14 -24.06 30.84
C ALA A 17 -40.11 -22.53 30.72
N SER A 18 -40.17 -22.07 29.47
CA SER A 18 -40.46 -20.69 29.07
C SER A 18 -41.94 -20.34 29.30
N PRO A 19 -42.27 -19.24 29.99
CA PRO A 19 -43.51 -18.52 29.73
C PRO A 19 -43.28 -17.51 28.59
N ALA A 20 -44.12 -17.61 27.57
CA ALA A 20 -44.18 -16.70 26.44
C ALA A 20 -44.40 -15.25 26.90
N GLN A 21 -43.48 -14.35 26.55
CA GLN A 21 -43.67 -12.91 26.67
C GLN A 21 -44.22 -12.34 25.35
N PRO A 22 -45.23 -11.45 25.39
CA PRO A 22 -45.80 -10.84 24.19
C PRO A 22 -44.80 -9.87 23.53
N GLN A 23 -44.56 -10.07 22.23
CA GLN A 23 -43.72 -9.21 21.40
C GLN A 23 -44.46 -7.91 21.03
N PRO A 24 -43.89 -6.71 21.26
CA PRO A 24 -44.44 -5.47 20.73
C PRO A 24 -44.16 -5.36 19.22
N ALA A 25 -45.18 -4.89 18.49
CA ALA A 25 -45.16 -4.70 17.03
C ALA A 25 -44.02 -3.78 16.59
N ALA A 26 -43.25 -4.23 15.60
CA ALA A 26 -42.20 -3.45 14.95
C ALA A 26 -42.81 -2.31 14.12
N PRO A 27 -42.30 -1.06 14.21
CA PRO A 27 -42.64 -0.03 13.25
C PRO A 27 -41.93 -0.31 11.91
N ALA A 28 -42.68 -0.15 10.82
CA ALA A 28 -42.21 -0.31 9.44
C ALA A 28 -40.98 0.56 9.17
N SER A 29 -39.87 -0.07 8.77
CA SER A 29 -38.68 0.63 8.30
C SER A 29 -38.95 1.24 6.93
N VAL A 30 -38.94 2.57 6.87
CA VAL A 30 -38.84 3.34 5.63
C VAL A 30 -37.48 3.03 4.99
N ALA A 31 -37.49 2.45 3.80
CA ALA A 31 -36.30 2.17 3.01
C ALA A 31 -35.56 3.48 2.71
N ALA A 32 -34.37 3.64 3.27
CA ALA A 32 -33.43 4.65 2.80
C ALA A 32 -32.97 4.26 1.38
N PRO A 33 -32.78 5.22 0.45
CA PRO A 33 -32.24 4.89 -0.86
C PRO A 33 -30.82 4.33 -0.69
N ASP A 34 -30.63 3.10 -1.16
CA ASP A 34 -29.32 2.47 -1.38
C ASP A 34 -28.47 3.43 -2.21
N ARG A 35 -27.59 4.17 -1.52
CA ARG A 35 -26.53 4.92 -2.17
C ARG A 35 -25.57 3.86 -2.69
N ALA A 36 -25.78 3.45 -3.95
CA ALA A 36 -24.93 2.49 -4.66
C ALA A 36 -23.47 2.87 -4.38
N ALA A 37 -22.79 2.03 -3.59
CA ALA A 37 -21.38 2.18 -3.34
C ALA A 37 -20.71 2.07 -4.72
N ALA A 38 -20.15 3.17 -5.22
CA ALA A 38 -19.29 3.12 -6.38
C ALA A 38 -18.19 2.11 -6.03
N ALA A 39 -18.20 0.95 -6.69
CA ALA A 39 -17.15 -0.03 -6.54
C ALA A 39 -15.84 0.68 -6.91
N ALA A 40 -15.00 0.95 -5.91
CA ALA A 40 -13.66 1.45 -6.14
C ALA A 40 -12.97 0.42 -7.01
N ARG A 41 -12.66 0.79 -8.26
CA ARG A 41 -11.84 -0.07 -9.10
C ARG A 41 -10.53 -0.28 -8.34
N PRO A 42 -10.06 -1.53 -8.19
CA PRO A 42 -8.75 -1.76 -7.58
C PRO A 42 -7.74 -0.92 -8.35
N GLU A 43 -6.94 -0.14 -7.62
CA GLU A 43 -5.90 0.69 -8.22
C GLU A 43 -4.95 -0.22 -8.98
N GLU A 44 -5.00 -0.14 -10.32
CA GLU A 44 -4.30 -1.08 -11.19
C GLU A 44 -2.85 -0.62 -11.36
N TRP A 45 -1.97 -1.16 -10.52
CA TRP A 45 -0.54 -0.89 -10.58
C TRP A 45 0.12 -1.66 -11.72
N LEU A 46 0.79 -0.96 -12.63
CA LEU A 46 1.52 -1.57 -13.74
C LEU A 46 2.94 -1.92 -13.31
N THR A 47 3.33 -3.19 -13.49
CA THR A 47 4.71 -3.65 -13.26
C THR A 47 5.61 -3.30 -14.44
N ILE A 48 6.68 -2.54 -14.19
CA ILE A 48 7.68 -2.19 -15.21
C ILE A 48 9.01 -2.93 -15.02
N HIS A 49 9.20 -3.55 -13.86
CA HIS A 49 10.33 -4.41 -13.53
C HIS A 49 9.94 -5.43 -12.47
N GLY A 50 10.45 -6.65 -12.59
CA GLY A 50 10.27 -7.73 -11.62
C GLY A 50 8.98 -8.52 -11.80
N PHE A 51 8.74 -9.42 -10.85
CA PHE A 51 7.61 -10.35 -10.81
C PHE A 51 6.89 -10.17 -9.48
N PRO A 52 5.66 -9.62 -9.44
CA PRO A 52 4.92 -9.37 -8.18
C PRO A 52 4.69 -10.61 -7.32
N GLU A 53 4.66 -11.80 -7.94
CA GLU A 53 4.55 -13.11 -7.32
C GLU A 53 5.82 -13.57 -6.60
N VAL A 54 6.96 -12.88 -6.81
CA VAL A 54 8.24 -13.15 -6.13
C VAL A 54 8.50 -12.03 -5.12
N PRO A 55 8.02 -12.15 -3.86
CA PRO A 55 8.08 -11.07 -2.86
C PRO A 55 9.50 -10.63 -2.50
N ASP A 56 10.48 -11.54 -2.60
CA ASP A 56 11.89 -11.30 -2.32
C ASP A 56 12.67 -10.75 -3.53
N GLY A 57 12.00 -10.47 -4.66
CA GLY A 57 12.60 -9.86 -5.84
C GLY A 57 12.63 -8.33 -5.78
N ASP A 58 13.42 -7.71 -6.66
CA ASP A 58 13.24 -6.29 -6.97
C ASP A 58 11.99 -6.13 -7.84
N ILE A 59 11.09 -5.24 -7.43
CA ILE A 59 9.83 -4.96 -8.14
C ILE A 59 9.70 -3.44 -8.27
N VAL A 60 9.37 -2.96 -9.46
CA VAL A 60 9.01 -1.56 -9.70
C VAL A 60 7.64 -1.53 -10.35
N GLN A 61 6.70 -0.84 -9.71
CA GLN A 61 5.37 -0.61 -10.23
C GLN A 61 5.03 0.87 -10.24
N ILE A 62 4.15 1.25 -11.16
CA ILE A 62 3.66 2.61 -11.31
C ILE A 62 2.13 2.62 -11.36
N ASN A 63 1.54 3.75 -10.97
CA ASN A 63 0.17 4.06 -11.31
C ASN A 63 0.13 4.51 -12.79
N PRO A 64 -0.60 3.82 -13.68
CA PRO A 64 -0.69 4.22 -15.08
C PRO A 64 -1.46 5.54 -15.28
N THR A 65 -2.19 5.99 -14.27
CA THR A 65 -2.92 7.26 -14.29
C THR A 65 -1.99 8.41 -13.93
N ALA A 66 -1.16 8.80 -14.90
CA ALA A 66 -0.28 9.95 -14.74
C ALA A 66 -1.07 11.26 -14.61
N GLN A 67 -0.61 12.14 -13.71
CA GLN A 67 -1.23 13.44 -13.48
C GLN A 67 -0.41 14.54 -14.16
N GLN A 68 -1.09 15.52 -14.76
CA GLN A 68 -0.42 16.68 -15.33
C GLN A 68 -0.08 17.68 -14.22
N TRP A 69 1.15 18.15 -14.21
CA TRP A 69 1.61 19.23 -13.34
C TRP A 69 2.32 20.26 -14.18
N GLN A 70 1.65 21.38 -14.47
CA GLN A 70 2.18 22.44 -15.35
C GLN A 70 2.64 21.84 -16.69
N ASN A 71 3.94 21.94 -17.02
CA ASN A 71 4.55 21.37 -18.23
C ASN A 71 5.25 20.02 -17.98
N GLN A 72 5.00 19.41 -16.84
CA GLN A 72 5.61 18.19 -16.34
C GLN A 72 4.54 17.16 -16.00
N ILE A 73 4.97 15.95 -15.71
CA ILE A 73 4.07 14.82 -15.44
C ILE A 73 4.44 14.21 -14.10
N THR A 74 3.46 14.04 -13.22
CA THR A 74 3.64 13.24 -12.01
C THR A 74 3.13 11.82 -12.17
N VAL A 75 3.85 10.88 -11.58
CA VAL A 75 3.54 9.47 -11.57
C VAL A 75 3.78 8.92 -10.18
N ASP A 76 2.76 8.30 -9.60
CA ASP A 76 2.92 7.51 -8.39
C ASP A 76 3.64 6.21 -8.72
N LEU A 77 4.58 5.84 -7.87
CA LEU A 77 5.34 4.60 -8.01
C LEU A 77 5.49 3.92 -6.67
N ARG A 78 5.80 2.64 -6.75
CA ARG A 78 6.10 1.82 -5.59
C ARG A 78 7.14 0.77 -5.96
N VAL A 79 8.12 0.60 -5.07
CA VAL A 79 9.28 -0.27 -5.29
C VAL A 79 9.48 -1.20 -4.12
N SER A 80 9.65 -2.49 -4.39
CA SER A 80 10.14 -3.49 -3.43
C SER A 80 11.55 -3.86 -3.80
N ARG A 81 12.40 -4.11 -2.80
CA ARG A 81 13.81 -4.47 -3.01
C ARG A 81 14.08 -5.92 -2.64
N SER A 82 15.00 -6.52 -3.36
CA SER A 82 15.50 -7.87 -3.06
C SER A 82 16.38 -7.96 -1.81
N SER A 83 16.85 -6.82 -1.31
CA SER A 83 17.66 -6.72 -0.09
C SER A 83 17.40 -5.39 0.63
N LEU A 84 17.78 -5.30 1.91
CA LEU A 84 17.78 -4.03 2.63
C LEU A 84 18.69 -3.00 1.94
N ARG A 85 18.28 -1.73 2.00
CA ARG A 85 19.00 -0.58 1.45
C ARG A 85 18.94 0.59 2.41
N THR A 86 19.86 1.53 2.24
CA THR A 86 19.89 2.78 3.01
C THR A 86 19.17 3.88 2.23
N SER A 87 18.23 4.57 2.88
CA SER A 87 17.45 5.68 2.32
C SER A 87 18.26 6.99 2.28
N TYR A 88 17.68 8.03 1.70
CA TYR A 88 18.25 9.39 1.76
C TYR A 88 18.40 9.92 3.20
N SER A 89 17.49 9.56 4.10
CA SER A 89 17.56 9.89 5.55
C SER A 89 18.46 8.95 6.35
N LYS A 90 19.26 8.10 5.69
CA LYS A 90 20.16 7.11 6.30
C LYS A 90 19.46 5.95 7.05
N GLY A 91 18.13 5.88 7.03
CA GLY A 91 17.38 4.74 7.57
C GLY A 91 17.44 3.52 6.65
N LEU A 92 17.30 2.31 7.22
CA LEU A 92 17.16 1.10 6.42
C LEU A 92 15.73 0.95 5.89
N TYR A 93 15.60 0.47 4.66
CA TYR A 93 14.32 0.17 4.04
C TYR A 93 14.41 -1.08 3.17
N ARG A 94 13.26 -1.74 2.96
CA ARG A 94 13.10 -2.86 2.05
C ARG A 94 12.11 -2.55 0.91
N SER A 95 11.24 -1.57 1.10
CA SER A 95 10.38 -1.06 0.04
C SER A 95 10.04 0.42 0.26
N TYR A 96 9.52 1.08 -0.77
CA TYR A 96 9.03 2.46 -0.68
C TYR A 96 7.89 2.75 -1.67
N ARG A 97 7.06 3.73 -1.31
CA ARG A 97 6.11 4.41 -2.22
C ARG A 97 6.62 5.82 -2.48
N GLY A 98 6.30 6.39 -3.64
CA GLY A 98 6.72 7.75 -3.94
C GLY A 98 5.96 8.40 -5.06
N VAL A 99 6.09 9.72 -5.11
CA VAL A 99 5.61 10.55 -6.22
C VAL A 99 6.83 11.00 -7.01
N ALA A 100 6.86 10.69 -8.31
CA ALA A 100 7.92 11.14 -9.21
C ALA A 100 7.38 12.22 -10.16
N LEU A 101 8.17 13.26 -10.37
CA LEU A 101 7.96 14.32 -11.34
C LEU A 101 8.89 14.12 -12.53
N PHE A 102 8.36 14.19 -13.74
CA PHE A 102 9.10 14.03 -14.98
C PHE A 102 9.05 15.30 -15.83
N ASP A 103 10.23 15.83 -16.13
CA ASP A 103 10.43 16.86 -17.13
C ASP A 103 10.72 16.20 -18.48
N CYS A 104 9.76 16.30 -19.39
CA CYS A 104 9.87 15.71 -20.72
C CYS A 104 10.72 16.53 -21.70
N ALA A 105 10.98 17.81 -21.43
CA ALA A 105 11.93 18.60 -22.20
C ALA A 105 13.36 18.16 -21.90
N GLN A 106 13.68 17.95 -20.62
CA GLN A 106 15.01 17.49 -20.18
C GLN A 106 15.17 15.97 -20.18
N ARG A 107 14.07 15.22 -20.31
CA ARG A 107 14.01 13.75 -20.17
C ARG A 107 14.63 13.28 -18.85
N LYS A 108 14.30 13.98 -17.78
CA LYS A 108 14.76 13.69 -16.41
C LYS A 108 13.55 13.53 -15.50
N GLY A 109 13.78 12.92 -14.34
CA GLY A 109 12.77 12.86 -13.30
C GLY A 109 13.38 12.83 -11.90
N TRP A 110 12.59 13.31 -10.95
CA TRP A 110 12.97 13.45 -9.55
C TRP A 110 11.81 13.01 -8.66
N TYR A 111 12.12 12.44 -7.50
CA TYR A 111 11.12 12.21 -6.49
C TYR A 111 10.71 13.55 -5.87
N LEU A 112 9.42 13.69 -5.58
CA LEU A 112 8.87 14.77 -4.78
C LEU A 112 8.58 14.32 -3.37
N SER A 113 8.25 13.04 -3.20
CA SER A 113 8.10 12.41 -1.89
C SER A 113 8.45 10.93 -1.94
N LEU A 114 8.96 10.41 -0.82
CA LEU A 114 9.24 9.00 -0.60
C LEU A 114 8.76 8.59 0.79
N GLN A 115 7.97 7.52 0.86
CA GLN A 115 7.55 6.85 2.09
C GLN A 115 8.22 5.47 2.13
N TYR A 116 8.99 5.19 3.18
CA TYR A 116 9.79 3.99 3.33
C TYR A 116 9.16 2.98 4.28
N PHE A 117 9.41 1.70 4.01
CA PHE A 117 8.93 0.58 4.79
C PHE A 117 10.07 -0.42 5.05
N GLY A 118 10.04 -1.07 6.21
CA GLY A 118 11.03 -2.08 6.61
C GLY A 118 10.84 -3.44 5.94
N GLU A 119 9.64 -3.72 5.43
CA GLU A 119 9.27 -5.00 4.82
C GLU A 119 9.17 -4.90 3.29
N PRO A 120 9.29 -6.01 2.55
CA PRO A 120 9.03 -6.01 1.11
C PRO A 120 7.55 -5.69 0.83
N LEU A 121 7.26 -5.34 -0.42
CA LEU A 121 5.90 -5.11 -0.90
C LEU A 121 5.10 -4.05 -0.12
N TRP A 122 5.79 -3.03 0.41
CA TRP A 122 5.18 -1.88 1.11
C TRP A 122 4.34 -2.28 2.33
N GLN A 123 4.75 -3.37 2.99
CA GLN A 123 4.11 -3.88 4.19
C GLN A 123 4.74 -3.32 5.46
N GLY A 124 4.05 -3.53 6.58
CA GLY A 124 4.46 -3.05 7.89
C GLY A 124 4.30 -1.54 8.07
N PRO A 125 4.74 -1.00 9.22
CA PRO A 125 4.69 0.43 9.50
C PRO A 125 5.64 1.21 8.59
N MET A 126 5.24 2.44 8.26
CA MET A 126 6.12 3.40 7.60
C MET A 126 7.26 3.78 8.55
N THR A 127 8.50 3.63 8.10
CA THR A 127 9.70 3.90 8.90
C THR A 127 10.21 5.33 8.72
N ALA A 128 9.93 5.95 7.58
CA ALA A 128 10.26 7.35 7.30
C ALA A 128 9.42 7.89 6.14
N GLN A 129 9.23 9.21 6.12
CA GLN A 129 8.78 9.96 4.96
C GLN A 129 9.72 11.14 4.72
N ILE A 130 10.00 11.44 3.45
CA ILE A 130 10.84 12.56 3.04
C ILE A 130 10.18 13.23 1.84
N ASP A 131 10.07 14.55 1.88
CA ASP A 131 9.69 15.36 0.74
C ASP A 131 10.93 16.04 0.17
N PHE A 132 10.95 16.24 -1.13
CA PHE A 132 12.08 16.77 -1.89
C PHE A 132 11.63 17.95 -2.74
N LYS A 133 12.56 18.87 -2.99
CA LYS A 133 12.42 19.83 -4.08
C LYS A 133 12.81 19.17 -5.39
N GLU A 134 12.36 19.76 -6.49
CA GLU A 134 12.82 19.40 -7.82
C GLU A 134 14.36 19.42 -7.89
N ASN A 135 14.95 18.46 -8.60
CA ASN A 135 16.39 18.26 -8.72
C ASN A 135 17.15 17.70 -7.51
N GLU A 136 16.51 17.49 -6.35
CA GLU A 136 17.22 16.97 -5.16
C GLU A 136 17.39 15.44 -5.16
N ALA A 137 16.39 14.70 -5.63
CA ALA A 137 16.38 13.23 -5.57
C ALA A 137 16.07 12.60 -6.94
N PRO A 138 17.08 12.35 -7.79
CA PRO A 138 16.87 11.78 -9.11
C PRO A 138 16.23 10.38 -9.10
N VAL A 139 15.28 10.14 -10.01
CA VAL A 139 14.67 8.81 -10.21
C VAL A 139 15.65 7.93 -10.99
N THR A 140 16.37 7.06 -10.28
CA THR A 140 17.41 6.20 -10.86
C THR A 140 17.18 4.71 -10.63
N PHE A 141 16.38 4.35 -9.63
CA PHE A 141 16.20 2.96 -9.18
C PHE A 141 17.55 2.22 -8.98
N ALA A 142 18.50 2.88 -8.32
CA ALA A 142 19.88 2.42 -8.19
C ALA A 142 20.00 0.94 -7.76
N GLY A 143 20.77 0.17 -8.54
CA GLY A 143 21.01 -1.25 -8.31
C GLY A 143 19.91 -2.20 -8.81
N ILE A 144 18.93 -1.71 -9.57
CA ILE A 144 17.94 -2.54 -10.27
C ILE A 144 18.34 -2.69 -11.74
N ALA A 145 18.34 -3.92 -12.26
CA ALA A 145 18.77 -4.22 -13.61
C ALA A 145 17.79 -3.73 -14.70
N GLY A 146 18.31 -3.44 -15.90
CA GLY A 146 17.48 -3.25 -17.10
C GLY A 146 16.82 -1.88 -17.26
N ASP A 147 17.44 -0.81 -16.74
CA ASP A 147 17.05 0.60 -16.91
C ASP A 147 15.53 0.87 -16.72
N PRO A 148 14.96 0.57 -15.54
CA PRO A 148 13.56 0.91 -15.27
C PRO A 148 13.30 2.43 -15.30
N ALA A 149 14.28 3.25 -14.94
CA ALA A 149 14.14 4.71 -14.94
C ALA A 149 13.96 5.26 -16.35
N GLY A 150 14.83 4.89 -17.30
CA GLY A 150 14.70 5.32 -18.68
C GLY A 150 13.45 4.75 -19.36
N LYS A 151 13.02 3.52 -19.03
CA LYS A 151 11.72 2.98 -19.49
C LYS A 151 10.56 3.86 -19.04
N LEU A 152 10.56 4.27 -17.76
CA LEU A 152 9.52 5.11 -17.20
C LEU A 152 9.51 6.51 -17.84
N ILE A 153 10.68 7.15 -17.98
CA ILE A 153 10.81 8.46 -18.64
C ILE A 153 10.31 8.38 -20.09
N ARG A 154 10.68 7.33 -20.84
CA ARG A 154 10.21 7.12 -22.22
C ARG A 154 8.70 6.92 -22.27
N ALA A 155 8.11 6.24 -21.30
CA ALA A 155 6.67 6.01 -21.23
C ALA A 155 5.90 7.28 -20.87
N ALA A 156 6.34 8.02 -19.85
CA ALA A 156 5.73 9.27 -19.42
C ALA A 156 5.80 10.34 -20.53
N CYS A 157 6.94 10.42 -21.23
CA CYS A 157 7.21 11.46 -22.22
C CYS A 157 6.91 11.05 -23.66
N ARG A 158 6.05 10.05 -23.89
CA ARG A 158 5.56 9.79 -25.25
C ARG A 158 4.68 10.97 -25.66
N LYS A 159 5.07 11.65 -26.73
CA LYS A 159 4.21 12.66 -27.37
C LYS A 159 2.91 11.96 -27.79
N LYS A 160 1.77 12.51 -27.37
CA LYS A 160 0.48 12.20 -27.97
C LYS A 160 0.38 12.88 -29.33
#